data_AF-A0A497LGI2-F1
#
_entry.id   AF-A0A497LGI2-F1
#
_cell.length_a   1.000
_cell.length_b   1.000
_cell.length_c   1.000
_cell.angle_alpha   90.00
_cell.angle_beta   90.00
_cell.angle_gamma   90.00
#
_symmetry.space_group_name_H-M   'P 1'
#
loop_
_entity.id
_entity.type
_entity.pdbx_description
1 polymer ?
#
loop_
_entity_poly.entity_id
_entity_poly.type
_entity_poly.pdbx_seq_one_letter_code
_entity_poly.pdbx_strand_id
1 'polypeptide(L)'
;LHELSKASKVGFELHRIPLAREAEEFARLHGLNPSGLALYGGEEYELVATFNPKIFMKAGKALRGRFKIIGVATEKREIVYFGGKKEEKRVKALGWEHFRS
;
A
#
# COMPACT_ATOMS: atom_id res chain seq x y z
N LEU A 1 -3.68 4.71 -3.55
CA LEU A 1 -4.06 5.06 -2.15
C LEU A 1 -4.45 6.53 -1.99
N HIS A 2 -3.66 7.49 -2.51
CA HIS A 2 -4.03 8.92 -2.46
C HIS A 2 -5.42 9.21 -3.06
N GLU A 3 -5.73 8.63 -4.23
CA GLU A 3 -7.08 8.77 -4.82
C GLU A 3 -8.19 8.16 -3.96
N LEU A 4 -7.95 6.98 -3.36
CA LEU A 4 -8.90 6.35 -2.43
C LEU A 4 -9.14 7.22 -1.19
N SER A 5 -8.08 7.84 -0.66
CA SER A 5 -8.14 8.75 0.49
C SER A 5 -8.97 9.98 0.16
N LYS A 6 -8.73 10.60 -1.01
CA LYS A 6 -9.46 11.77 -1.49
C LYS A 6 -10.94 11.46 -1.71
N ALA A 7 -11.26 10.36 -2.39
CA ALA A 7 -12.64 9.97 -2.67
C ALA A 7 -13.43 9.60 -1.40
N SER A 8 -12.78 8.90 -0.46
CA SER A 8 -13.43 8.36 0.74
C SER A 8 -13.34 9.29 1.96
N LYS A 9 -12.52 10.35 1.90
CA LYS A 9 -12.27 11.32 2.98
C LYS A 9 -11.65 10.70 4.26
N VAL A 10 -10.84 9.65 4.11
CA VAL A 10 -10.14 8.91 5.19
C VAL A 10 -8.64 8.87 4.94
N GLY A 11 -7.85 8.56 5.96
CA GLY A 11 -6.43 8.21 5.82
C GLY A 11 -6.18 6.70 5.82
N PHE A 12 -4.89 6.34 5.77
CA PHE A 12 -4.44 4.95 5.81
C PHE A 12 -3.13 4.80 6.58
N GLU A 13 -3.11 3.84 7.50
CA GLU A 13 -1.90 3.36 8.15
C GLU A 13 -1.49 2.04 7.52
N LEU A 14 -0.31 2.01 6.89
CA LEU A 14 0.26 0.82 6.29
C LEU A 14 1.24 0.19 7.29
N HIS A 15 1.06 -1.09 7.57
CA HIS A 15 1.94 -1.86 8.47
C HIS A 15 2.79 -2.87 7.69
N ARG A 16 2.40 -3.18 6.45
CA ARG A 16 3.09 -4.12 5.59
C ARG A 16 3.02 -3.66 4.14
N ILE A 17 4.11 -3.80 3.41
CA ILE A 17 4.12 -3.65 1.94
C ILE A 17 4.31 -5.05 1.34
N PRO A 18 3.39 -5.52 0.49
CA PRO A 18 3.54 -6.79 -0.18
C PRO A 18 4.59 -6.60 -1.28
N LEU A 19 5.71 -7.30 -1.18
CA LEU A 19 6.78 -7.26 -2.17
C LEU A 19 7.07 -8.67 -2.65
N ALA A 20 7.28 -8.82 -3.95
CA ALA A 20 7.74 -10.08 -4.54
C ALA A 20 9.22 -10.27 -4.23
N ARG A 21 9.67 -11.53 -4.08
CA ARG A 21 11.07 -11.84 -3.77
C ARG A 21 12.01 -11.33 -4.86
N GLU A 22 11.57 -11.41 -6.10
CA GLU A 22 12.27 -10.94 -7.28
C GLU A 22 12.46 -9.42 -7.25
N ALA A 23 11.45 -8.67 -6.76
CA ALA A 23 11.55 -7.23 -6.58
C ALA A 23 12.47 -6.84 -5.42
N GLU A 24 12.50 -7.61 -4.34
CA GLU A 24 13.49 -7.45 -3.25
C GLU A 24 14.92 -7.67 -3.76
N GLU A 25 15.13 -8.74 -4.53
CA GLU A 25 16.44 -9.05 -5.12
C GLU A 25 16.87 -7.99 -6.13
N PHE A 26 15.96 -7.55 -7.00
CA PHE A 26 16.21 -6.46 -7.94
C PHE A 26 16.63 -5.18 -7.20
N ALA A 27 15.91 -4.81 -6.13
CA ALA A 27 16.25 -3.64 -5.32
C ALA A 27 17.65 -3.76 -4.71
N ARG A 28 17.99 -4.95 -4.17
CA ARG A 28 19.30 -5.24 -3.59
C ARG A 28 20.43 -5.11 -4.62
N LEU A 29 20.25 -5.68 -5.81
CA LEU A 29 21.26 -5.64 -6.88
C LEU A 29 21.53 -4.23 -7.40
N HIS A 30 20.54 -3.35 -7.34
CA HIS A 30 20.62 -1.99 -7.87
C HIS A 30 20.73 -0.89 -6.79
N GLY A 31 20.85 -1.27 -5.52
CA GLY A 31 20.93 -0.31 -4.40
C GLY A 31 19.67 0.54 -4.20
N LEU A 32 18.50 0.03 -4.61
CA LEU A 32 17.22 0.73 -4.52
C LEU A 32 16.51 0.43 -3.18
N ASN A 33 15.57 1.29 -2.80
CA ASN A 33 14.68 1.01 -1.67
C ASN A 33 13.55 0.06 -2.11
N PRO A 34 13.47 -1.17 -1.56
CA PRO A 34 12.44 -2.16 -1.94
C PRO A 34 11.01 -1.66 -1.72
N SER A 35 10.76 -0.94 -0.62
CA SER A 35 9.44 -0.35 -0.35
C SER A 35 9.08 0.78 -1.32
N GLY A 36 10.08 1.43 -1.92
CA GLY A 36 9.85 2.42 -2.97
C GLY A 36 9.30 1.79 -4.25
N LEU A 37 9.77 0.59 -4.61
CA LEU A 37 9.29 -0.13 -5.79
C LEU A 37 7.79 -0.44 -5.69
N ALA A 38 7.35 -1.03 -4.58
CA ALA A 38 5.94 -1.38 -4.41
C ALA A 38 5.00 -0.19 -4.12
N LEU A 39 5.51 0.95 -3.65
CA LEU A 39 4.67 2.14 -3.40
C LEU A 39 4.57 3.07 -4.60
N TYR A 40 5.58 3.07 -5.48
CA TYR A 40 5.75 4.08 -6.53
C TYR A 40 6.02 3.51 -7.91
N GLY A 41 6.14 2.18 -8.07
CA GLY A 41 6.39 1.53 -9.36
C GLY A 41 5.22 1.69 -10.32
N GLY A 42 4.00 1.34 -9.89
CA GLY A 42 2.83 1.35 -10.77
C GLY A 42 2.80 0.15 -11.73
N GLU A 43 1.83 0.15 -12.66
CA GLU A 43 1.63 -0.90 -13.69
C GLU A 43 1.46 -2.35 -13.20
N GLU A 44 1.35 -2.57 -11.90
CA GLU A 44 1.16 -3.91 -11.33
C GLU A 44 -0.27 -4.42 -11.52
N TYR A 45 -1.20 -3.58 -12.00
CA TYR A 45 -2.64 -3.87 -12.25
C TYR A 45 -3.36 -4.64 -11.12
N GLU A 46 -2.85 -4.57 -9.89
CA GLU A 46 -3.41 -5.21 -8.71
C GLU A 46 -4.57 -4.42 -8.10
N LEU A 47 -5.47 -5.13 -7.40
CA LEU A 47 -6.59 -4.50 -6.71
C LEU A 47 -6.20 -4.00 -5.31
N VAL A 48 -6.45 -2.71 -5.05
CA VAL A 48 -6.36 -2.11 -3.71
C VAL A 48 -7.75 -1.74 -3.23
N ALA A 49 -8.21 -2.35 -2.13
CA ALA A 49 -9.55 -2.17 -1.60
C ALA A 49 -9.57 -2.11 -0.07
N THR A 50 -10.64 -1.54 0.49
CA THR A 50 -10.93 -1.52 1.92
C THR A 50 -12.13 -2.41 2.22
N PHE A 51 -12.12 -3.03 3.40
CA PHE A 51 -13.22 -3.87 3.86
C PHE A 51 -13.53 -3.56 5.33
N ASN A 52 -14.80 -3.66 5.70
CA ASN A 52 -15.15 -3.73 7.12
C ASN A 52 -14.58 -5.04 7.71
N PRO A 53 -13.72 -4.99 8.76
CA PRO A 53 -13.06 -6.19 9.28
C PRO A 53 -14.04 -7.29 9.71
N LYS A 54 -15.16 -6.92 10.35
CA LYS A 54 -16.17 -7.86 10.82
C LYS A 54 -16.89 -8.57 9.66
N ILE A 55 -17.09 -7.86 8.54
CA ILE A 55 -17.72 -8.44 7.35
C ILE A 55 -16.70 -9.30 6.59
N PHE A 56 -15.48 -8.80 6.39
CA PHE A 56 -14.42 -9.52 5.68
C PHE A 56 -14.09 -10.85 6.36
N MET A 57 -14.05 -10.90 7.68
CA MET A 57 -13.80 -12.14 8.44
C MET A 57 -14.87 -13.21 8.24
N LYS A 58 -16.11 -12.81 7.91
CA LYS A 58 -17.21 -13.73 7.58
C LYS A 58 -17.15 -14.22 6.13
N ALA A 59 -16.34 -13.59 5.27
CA ALA A 59 -16.20 -14.01 3.89
C ALA A 59 -15.51 -15.38 3.77
N GLY A 60 -15.85 -16.09 2.69
CA GLY A 60 -15.28 -17.41 2.39
C GLY A 60 -13.75 -17.37 2.32
N LYS A 61 -13.09 -18.46 2.74
CA LYS A 61 -11.63 -18.59 2.74
C LYS A 61 -11.01 -18.30 1.37
N ALA A 62 -11.68 -18.68 0.29
CA ALA A 62 -11.23 -18.42 -1.08
C ALA A 62 -11.09 -16.92 -1.38
N LEU A 63 -12.05 -16.09 -0.95
CA LEU A 63 -11.95 -14.63 -1.11
C LEU A 63 -10.85 -14.06 -0.21
N ARG A 64 -10.84 -14.45 1.06
CA ARG A 64 -9.85 -13.95 2.03
C ARG A 64 -8.41 -14.29 1.60
N GLY A 65 -8.19 -15.45 1.01
CA GLY A 65 -6.88 -15.87 0.51
C GLY A 65 -6.37 -15.10 -0.71
N ARG A 66 -7.23 -14.34 -1.41
CA ARG A 66 -6.84 -13.49 -2.55
C ARG A 66 -6.29 -12.14 -2.14
N PHE A 67 -6.52 -11.69 -0.91
CA PHE A 67 -6.09 -10.37 -0.45
C PHE A 67 -5.02 -10.48 0.62
N LYS A 68 -3.99 -9.64 0.49
CA LYS A 68 -3.01 -9.41 1.56
C LYS A 68 -3.46 -8.18 2.34
N ILE A 69 -3.65 -8.31 3.65
CA ILE A 69 -3.93 -7.16 4.51
C ILE A 69 -2.64 -6.37 4.71
N ILE A 70 -2.64 -5.11 4.30
CA ILE A 70 -1.46 -4.23 4.31
C ILE A 70 -1.54 -3.12 5.36
N GLY A 71 -2.74 -2.87 5.91
CA GLY A 71 -2.98 -1.73 6.77
C GLY A 71 -4.45 -1.54 7.16
N VAL A 72 -4.75 -0.37 7.72
CA VAL A 72 -6.10 0.05 8.13
C VAL A 72 -6.44 1.44 7.61
N ALA A 73 -7.73 1.71 7.41
CA ALA A 73 -8.21 3.06 7.15
C ALA A 73 -8.40 3.82 8.48
N THR A 74 -8.13 5.13 8.47
CA THR A 74 -8.15 5.97 9.67
C THR A 74 -8.93 7.26 9.46
N GLU A 75 -9.35 7.91 10.55
CA GLU A 75 -10.07 9.20 10.47
C GLU A 75 -9.15 10.36 10.08
N LYS A 76 -7.90 10.33 10.55
CA LYS A 76 -6.89 11.34 10.19
C LYS A 76 -6.52 11.18 8.72
N ARG A 77 -6.70 12.23 7.91
CA ARG A 77 -6.52 12.20 6.45
C ARG A 77 -5.05 12.25 6.03
N GLU A 78 -4.29 11.27 6.47
CA GLU A 78 -2.89 11.07 6.12
C GLU A 78 -2.63 9.64 5.68
N ILE A 79 -1.54 9.43 4.96
CA ILE A 79 -1.11 8.10 4.52
C ILE A 79 0.29 7.87 5.04
N VAL A 80 0.43 6.90 5.92
CA VAL A 80 1.67 6.66 6.67
C VAL A 80 2.06 5.20 6.60
N TYR A 81 3.36 4.92 6.63
CA TYR A 81 3.92 3.57 6.60
C TYR A 81 4.83 3.32 7.79
N PHE A 82 4.53 2.25 8.54
CA PHE A 82 5.28 1.76 9.69
C PHE A 82 6.09 0.53 9.29
N GLY A 83 7.15 0.71 8.50
CA GLY A 83 7.97 -0.37 7.94
C GLY A 83 8.90 -1.06 8.92
N GLY A 84 8.37 -1.57 10.03
CA GLY A 84 9.12 -2.32 11.05
C GLY A 84 10.10 -1.50 11.89
N LYS A 85 10.21 -0.17 11.66
CA LYS A 85 10.94 0.78 12.50
C LYS A 85 9.94 1.61 13.31
N LYS A 86 10.37 2.15 14.46
CA LYS A 86 9.56 3.07 15.31
C LYS A 86 9.13 4.34 14.58
N GLU A 87 9.74 4.67 13.44
CA GLU A 87 9.55 5.94 12.76
C GLU A 87 8.48 5.83 11.67
N GLU A 88 7.47 6.68 11.79
CA GLU A 88 6.39 6.86 10.82
C GLU A 88 6.93 7.54 9.55
N LYS A 89 6.68 6.93 8.39
CA LYS A 89 7.02 7.55 7.10
C LYS A 89 5.76 7.98 6.36
N ARG A 90 5.63 9.29 6.11
CA ARG A 90 4.57 9.81 5.25
C ARG A 90 4.75 9.31 3.81
N VAL A 91 3.71 8.67 3.27
CA VAL A 91 3.68 8.20 1.89
C VAL A 91 3.35 9.37 0.98
N LYS A 92 4.34 9.86 0.23
CA LYS A 92 4.16 10.95 -0.74
C LYS A 92 3.32 10.50 -1.94
N ALA A 93 2.65 11.44 -2.61
CA ALA A 93 1.97 11.19 -3.87
C ALA A 93 2.98 11.32 -5.02
N LEU A 94 3.71 10.24 -5.33
CA LEU A 94 4.74 10.21 -6.37
C LEU A 94 4.33 9.35 -7.57
N GLY A 95 3.05 9.05 -7.73
CA GLY A 95 2.54 8.28 -8.85
C GLY A 95 2.76 8.96 -10.20
N TRP A 96 2.54 8.21 -11.27
CA TRP A 96 2.67 8.69 -12.64
C TRP A 96 1.65 9.80 -12.95
N GLU A 97 2.14 10.87 -13.56
CA GLU A 97 1.36 11.99 -14.05
C GLU A 97 1.89 12.36 -15.44
N HIS A 98 1.07 12.17 -16.49
CA HIS A 98 1.49 12.26 -17.89
C HIS A 98 2.17 13.58 -18.28
N PHE A 99 1.79 14.69 -17.63
CA PHE A 99 2.26 16.03 -17.97
C PHE A 99 3.01 16.69 -16.81
N ARG A 100 3.67 15.88 -15.98
CA ARG A 100 4.47 16.39 -14.87
C ARG A 100 5.72 17.09 -15.41
N SER A 101 5.79 18.40 -15.21
CA SER A 101 6.95 19.27 -15.46
C SER A 101 7.95 19.25 -14.32
#